data_AF-A0A654BBR4-F1
#
_entry.id   AF-A0A654BBR4-F1
#
_cell.length_a   1.000
_cell.length_b   1.000
_cell.length_c   1.000
_cell.angle_alpha   90.00
_cell.angle_beta   90.00
_cell.angle_gamma   90.00
#
_symmetry.space_group_name_H-M   'P 1'
#
loop_
_entity.id
_entity.type
_entity.pdbx_description
1 polymer ?
#
loop_
_entity_poly.entity_id
_entity_poly.type
_entity_poly.pdbx_seq_one_letter_code
_entity_poly.pdbx_strand_id
1 'polypeptide(L)'
;MPIAPEYYQTVQIYEQLGNAKAAIGRLQGRSIVIPNQGILINSISLQEAKASSAIENIFTTDDELYQAFSESQQQQAQGAAKDILNYREALWDGYHYLSNGGNH
;
A
#
# COMPACT_ATOMS: atom_id res chain seq x y z
N MET A 1 -22.48 -11.12 -13.80
CA MET A 1 -23.55 -11.32 -12.79
C MET A 1 -22.92 -11.16 -11.42
N PRO A 2 -23.56 -10.50 -10.43
CA PRO A 2 -23.01 -10.42 -9.09
C PRO A 2 -22.93 -11.81 -8.46
N ILE A 3 -21.92 -12.04 -7.63
CA ILE A 3 -21.75 -13.29 -6.88
C ILE A 3 -22.91 -13.41 -5.89
N ALA A 4 -23.52 -14.59 -5.79
CA ALA A 4 -24.69 -14.79 -4.94
C ALA A 4 -24.34 -14.64 -3.44
N PRO A 5 -25.21 -14.05 -2.61
CA PRO A 5 -24.90 -13.70 -1.22
C PRO A 5 -24.42 -14.87 -0.35
N GLU A 6 -24.92 -16.07 -0.59
CA GLU A 6 -24.55 -17.30 0.11
C GLU A 6 -23.05 -17.64 0.03
N TYR A 7 -22.33 -17.12 -0.97
CA TYR A 7 -20.89 -17.34 -1.12
C TYR A 7 -20.03 -16.43 -0.22
N TYR A 8 -20.58 -15.32 0.30
CA TYR A 8 -19.82 -14.37 1.12
C TYR A 8 -20.48 -13.97 2.44
N GLN A 9 -21.78 -14.25 2.63
CA GLN A 9 -22.52 -13.97 3.86
C GLN A 9 -22.53 -15.20 4.79
N THR A 10 -21.35 -15.73 5.09
CA THR A 10 -21.20 -16.88 5.99
C THR A 10 -20.74 -16.42 7.37
N VAL A 11 -21.02 -17.22 8.40
CA VAL A 11 -20.53 -16.97 9.78
C VAL A 11 -19.01 -16.80 9.79
N GLN A 12 -18.30 -17.68 9.09
CA GLN A 12 -16.84 -17.64 8.97
C GLN A 12 -16.33 -16.31 8.38
N ILE A 13 -16.96 -15.82 7.31
CA ILE A 13 -16.55 -14.56 6.68
C ILE A 13 -16.86 -13.36 7.58
N TYR A 14 -18.00 -13.38 8.28
CA TYR A 14 -18.33 -12.31 9.22
C TYR A 14 -17.43 -12.29 10.46
N GLU A 15 -16.98 -13.44 10.95
CA GLU A 15 -15.96 -13.51 12.01
C GLU A 15 -14.64 -12.88 11.54
N GLN A 16 -14.18 -13.21 10.33
CA GLN A 16 -12.97 -12.59 9.76
C GLN A 16 -13.14 -11.10 9.52
N LEU A 17 -14.31 -10.65 9.06
CA LEU A 17 -14.63 -9.23 8.93
C LEU A 17 -14.55 -8.50 10.27
N GLY A 18 -15.06 -9.11 11.34
CA GLY A 18 -14.94 -8.58 12.70
C GLY A 18 -13.48 -8.41 13.12
N ASN A 19 -12.65 -9.43 12.89
CA ASN A 19 -11.22 -9.40 13.19
C ASN A 19 -10.48 -8.32 12.38
N ALA A 20 -10.77 -8.23 11.08
CA ALA A 20 -10.18 -7.22 10.20
C ALA A 20 -10.55 -5.79 10.63
N LYS A 21 -11.83 -5.54 10.93
CA LYS A 21 -12.29 -4.24 11.46
C LYS A 21 -11.59 -3.89 12.77
N ALA A 22 -11.47 -4.84 13.69
CA ALA A 22 -10.78 -4.62 14.97
C ALA A 22 -9.28 -4.29 14.76
N ALA A 23 -8.61 -4.96 13.82
CA ALA A 23 -7.21 -4.68 13.49
C ALA A 23 -7.03 -3.28 12.88
N ILE A 24 -7.89 -2.88 11.93
CA ILE A 24 -7.87 -1.54 11.31
C ILE A 24 -8.14 -0.46 12.37
N GLY A 25 -9.13 -0.66 13.24
CA GLY A 25 -9.44 0.28 14.32
C GLY A 25 -8.26 0.48 15.29
N ARG A 26 -7.53 -0.60 15.62
CA ARG A 26 -6.30 -0.51 16.43
C ARG A 26 -5.19 0.27 15.71
N LEU A 27 -5.01 0.04 14.41
CA LEU A 27 -4.03 0.77 13.61
C LEU A 27 -4.37 2.27 13.60
N GLN A 28 -5.62 2.63 13.27
CA GLN A 28 -6.09 4.01 13.25
C GLN A 28 -5.87 4.71 14.60
N GLY A 29 -6.22 4.06 15.71
CA GLY A 29 -6.02 4.61 17.05
C GLY A 29 -4.55 4.84 17.40
N ARG A 30 -3.64 3.97 16.95
CA ARG A 30 -2.19 4.10 17.21
C ARG A 30 -1.51 5.12 16.29
N SER A 31 -1.95 5.24 15.04
CA SER A 31 -1.37 6.17 14.07
C SER A 31 -1.48 7.62 14.51
N ILE A 32 -2.54 8.00 15.25
CA ILE A 32 -2.76 9.37 15.74
C ILE A 32 -1.60 9.86 16.63
N VAL A 33 -0.94 8.96 17.35
CA VAL A 33 0.12 9.29 18.31
C VAL A 33 1.51 9.41 17.64
N ILE A 34 1.61 9.14 16.34
CA ILE A 34 2.88 9.08 15.62
C ILE A 34 3.22 10.47 15.07
N PRO A 35 4.35 11.09 15.48
CA PRO A 35 4.66 12.50 15.17
C PRO A 35 4.72 12.83 13.67
N ASN A 36 5.06 11.84 12.85
CA ASN A 36 5.03 11.93 11.39
C ASN A 36 4.38 10.68 10.81
N GLN A 37 3.05 10.71 10.69
CA GLN A 37 2.26 9.61 10.13
C GLN A 37 2.65 9.27 8.68
N GLY A 38 3.22 10.24 7.94
CA GLY A 38 3.70 10.04 6.57
C GLY A 38 4.82 8.99 6.46
N ILE A 39 5.63 8.79 7.51
CA ILE A 39 6.67 7.74 7.52
C ILE A 39 6.08 6.34 7.47
N LEU A 40 4.96 6.12 8.18
CA LEU A 40 4.25 4.83 8.16
C LEU A 40 3.67 4.56 6.78
N ILE A 41 3.01 5.56 6.19
CA ILE A 41 2.43 5.42 4.85
C ILE A 41 3.54 5.13 3.84
N ASN A 42 4.64 5.86 3.87
CA ASN A 42 5.77 5.61 2.97
C ASN A 42 6.35 4.21 3.11
N SER A 43 6.52 3.72 4.34
CA SER A 43 7.06 2.38 4.59
C SER A 43 6.09 1.28 4.15
N ILE A 44 4.80 1.42 4.45
CA ILE A 44 3.75 0.46 4.09
C ILE A 44 3.57 0.43 2.57
N SER A 45 3.44 1.58 1.92
CA SER A 45 3.26 1.67 0.46
C SER A 45 4.46 1.10 -0.30
N LEU A 46 5.68 1.27 0.22
CA LEU A 46 6.89 0.70 -0.39
C LEU A 46 6.92 -0.82 -0.28
N GLN A 47 6.56 -1.38 0.88
CA GLN A 47 6.49 -2.82 1.09
C GLN A 47 5.34 -3.45 0.29
N GLU A 48 4.19 -2.79 0.20
CA GLU A 48 3.05 -3.23 -0.62
C GLU A 48 3.39 -3.23 -2.10
N ALA A 49 4.02 -2.16 -2.60
CA ALA A 49 4.49 -2.08 -3.98
C ALA A 49 5.47 -3.21 -4.30
N LYS A 50 6.46 -3.47 -3.42
CA LYS A 50 7.40 -4.59 -3.58
C LYS A 50 6.69 -5.94 -3.62
N ALA A 51 5.76 -6.19 -2.70
CA ALA A 51 5.01 -7.45 -2.65
C ALA A 51 4.12 -7.65 -3.88
N SER A 52 3.46 -6.57 -4.33
CA SER A 52 2.62 -6.59 -5.54
C SER A 52 3.46 -6.84 -6.79
N SER A 53 4.59 -6.15 -6.95
CA SER A 53 5.53 -6.35 -8.06
C SER A 53 6.13 -7.76 -8.07
N ALA A 54 6.32 -8.39 -6.91
CA ALA A 54 6.79 -9.78 -6.84
C ALA A 54 5.79 -10.78 -7.46
N ILE A 55 4.47 -10.51 -7.39
CA ILE A 55 3.44 -11.32 -8.07
C ILE A 55 3.60 -11.22 -9.60
N GLU A 56 4.13 -10.11 -10.11
CA GLU A 56 4.38 -9.84 -11.53
C GLU A 56 5.77 -10.32 -12.01
N ASN A 57 6.53 -11.05 -11.18
CA ASN A 57 7.91 -11.47 -11.42
C ASN A 57 8.95 -10.32 -11.44
N ILE A 58 8.65 -9.21 -10.79
CA ILE A 58 9.59 -8.10 -10.58
C ILE A 58 10.15 -8.21 -9.15
N PHE A 59 11.44 -8.52 -9.03
CA PHE A 59 12.10 -8.75 -7.75
C PHE A 59 13.14 -7.67 -7.44
N THR A 60 13.16 -7.23 -6.18
CA THR A 60 14.17 -6.31 -5.63
C THR A 60 14.50 -6.71 -4.20
N THR A 61 15.67 -6.33 -3.70
CA THR A 61 16.00 -6.41 -2.27
C THR A 61 15.54 -5.16 -1.52
N ASP A 62 15.41 -5.26 -0.19
CA ASP A 62 15.12 -4.08 0.64
C ASP A 62 16.25 -3.04 0.54
N ASP A 63 17.50 -3.49 0.52
CA ASP A 63 18.66 -2.59 0.43
C ASP A 63 18.66 -1.79 -0.88
N GLU A 64 18.46 -2.44 -2.04
CA GLU A 64 18.34 -1.76 -3.34
C GLU A 64 17.15 -0.78 -3.36
N LEU A 65 16.03 -1.17 -2.73
CA LEU A 65 14.82 -0.36 -2.70
C LEU A 65 14.98 0.88 -1.81
N TYR A 66 15.60 0.73 -0.64
CA TYR A 66 15.87 1.84 0.27
C TYR A 66 16.97 2.76 -0.27
N GLN A 67 17.99 2.20 -0.93
CA GLN A 67 19.00 3.00 -1.63
C GLN A 67 18.34 3.88 -2.70
N ALA A 68 17.54 3.27 -3.59
CA ALA A 68 16.80 3.99 -4.63
C ALA A 68 15.79 5.01 -4.07
N PHE A 69 15.21 4.75 -2.89
CA PHE A 69 14.34 5.70 -2.19
C PHE A 69 15.09 6.90 -1.62
N SER A 70 16.31 6.69 -1.13
CA SER A 70 17.14 7.71 -0.48
C SER A 70 17.91 8.61 -1.46
N GLU A 71 18.21 8.10 -2.66
CA GLU A 71 18.82 8.87 -3.73
C GLU A 71 17.81 9.94 -4.18
N SER A 72 18.18 11.21 -4.00
CA SER A 72 17.35 12.40 -4.29
C SER A 72 16.95 12.57 -5.75
N GLN A 73 17.27 11.59 -6.59
CA GLN A 73 16.83 11.46 -7.96
C GLN A 73 16.25 10.05 -8.18
N GLN A 74 14.92 9.91 -8.08
CA GLN A 74 14.19 8.74 -8.63
C GLN A 74 14.61 8.42 -10.10
N GLN A 75 15.19 9.40 -10.79
CA GLN A 75 15.75 9.29 -12.14
C GLN A 75 16.98 8.38 -12.24
N GLN A 76 17.70 8.12 -11.14
CA GLN A 76 18.86 7.22 -11.10
C GLN A 76 18.49 5.77 -10.76
N ALA A 77 17.32 5.56 -10.16
CA ALA A 77 16.78 4.23 -9.95
C ALA A 77 16.55 3.53 -11.30
N GLN A 78 17.00 2.28 -11.41
CA GLN A 78 16.91 1.46 -12.61
C GLN A 78 16.31 0.09 -12.27
N GLY A 79 15.71 -0.55 -13.28
CA GLY A 79 15.13 -1.89 -13.13
C GLY A 79 14.01 -1.97 -12.08
N ALA A 80 13.97 -3.09 -11.36
CA ALA A 80 12.88 -3.41 -10.44
C ALA A 80 12.63 -2.37 -9.34
N ALA A 81 13.69 -1.75 -8.80
CA ALA A 81 13.56 -0.71 -7.78
C ALA A 81 12.82 0.52 -8.33
N LYS A 82 13.06 0.90 -9.59
CA LYS A 82 12.35 2.00 -10.25
C LYS A 82 10.87 1.69 -10.41
N ASP A 83 10.55 0.49 -10.86
CA ASP A 83 9.16 0.07 -11.09
C ASP A 83 8.35 0.05 -9.79
N ILE A 84 8.96 -0.40 -8.70
CA ILE A 84 8.35 -0.38 -7.35
C ILE A 84 8.16 1.05 -6.85
N LEU A 85 9.13 1.95 -7.06
CA LEU A 85 8.98 3.36 -6.71
C LEU A 85 7.87 4.05 -7.52
N ASN A 86 7.74 3.73 -8.81
CA ASN A 86 6.66 4.21 -9.66
C ASN A 86 5.29 3.70 -9.18
N TYR A 87 5.20 2.43 -8.78
CA TYR A 87 3.96 1.85 -8.23
C TYR A 87 3.53 2.58 -6.95
N ARG A 88 4.49 2.83 -6.05
CA ARG A 88 4.27 3.63 -4.83
C ARG A 88 3.81 5.05 -5.15
N GLU A 89 4.39 5.68 -6.17
CA GLU A 89 3.99 7.02 -6.63
C GLU A 89 2.56 7.02 -7.18
N ALA A 90 2.19 6.04 -8.01
CA ALA A 90 0.83 5.87 -8.50
C ALA A 90 -0.20 5.67 -7.37
N LEU A 91 0.15 4.94 -6.30
CA LEU A 91 -0.70 4.82 -5.10
C LEU A 91 -0.94 6.18 -4.42
N TRP A 92 0.12 7.00 -4.29
CA TRP A 92 0.01 8.35 -3.73
C TRP A 92 -0.81 9.28 -4.63
N ASP A 93 -0.59 9.23 -5.95
CA ASP A 93 -1.37 9.99 -6.92
C ASP A 93 -2.85 9.64 -6.85
N GLY A 94 -3.18 8.36 -6.79
CA GLY A 94 -4.54 7.88 -6.61
C GLY A 94 -5.18 8.37 -5.31
N TYR A 95 -4.43 8.33 -4.20
CA TYR A 95 -4.87 8.87 -2.92
C TYR A 95 -5.14 10.38 -3.00
N HIS A 96 -4.21 11.15 -3.57
CA HIS A 96 -4.35 12.60 -3.71
C HIS A 96 -5.52 12.97 -4.63
N TYR A 97 -5.70 12.24 -5.73
CA TYR A 97 -6.84 12.41 -6.63
C TYR A 97 -8.17 12.23 -5.90
N LEU A 98 -8.32 11.17 -5.10
CA LEU A 98 -9.52 10.93 -4.29
C LEU A 98 -9.71 11.98 -3.18
N SER A 99 -8.62 12.36 -2.51
CA SER A 99 -8.65 13.37 -1.45
C SER A 99 -9.04 14.76 -1.97
N ASN A 100 -8.74 15.06 -3.24
CA ASN A 100 -9.07 16.34 -3.88
C ASN A 100 -10.43 16.33 -4.59
N GLY A 101 -11.25 15.27 -4.38
CA GLY A 101 -12.63 15.21 -4.89
C GLY A 101 -12.78 14.65 -6.31
N GLY A 102 -11.74 14.03 -6.87
CA GLY A 102 -11.84 13.20 -8.08
C GLY A 102 -12.25 13.91 -9.38
N ASN A 103 -12.21 15.25 -9.44
CA ASN A 103 -12.68 15.99 -10.62
C ASN A 103 -11.51 16.45 -11.50
N HIS A 104 -11.55 16.05 -12.78
CA HIS A 104 -11.01 16.78 -13.92
C HIS A 104 -12.18 17.27 -14.76
#